data_AF-A0A5E4CH55-F1
#
_entry.id   AF-A0A5E4CH55-F1
#
_cell.length_a   1.000
_cell.length_b   1.000
_cell.length_c   1.000
_cell.angle_alpha   90.00
_cell.angle_beta   90.00
_cell.angle_gamma   90.00
#
_symmetry.space_group_name_H-M   'P 1'
#
loop_
_entity.id
_entity.type
_entity.pdbx_description
1 polymer ?
#
loop_
_entity_poly.entity_id
_entity_poly.type
_entity_poly.pdbx_seq_one_letter_code
_entity_poly.pdbx_strand_id
1 'polypeptide(L)'
;MADVAGPSRPGTAAFWSRDFSDEEQSVVYVPGISTEGNTKSRHKLISPKADVRGNKTFRVADASVSVKSLKAAGDSVNEQNFCDRGMKSVSLKDLCLEDKRRIANLIKELARVSEEKEVTEERLKAEQESFEKKIRQLEEQNELIIKEREDILFESPLF
;
A
#
# COMPACT_ATOMS: atom_id res chain seq x y z
N MET A 1 46.95 29.13 22.79
CA MET A 1 46.28 29.15 24.11
C MET A 1 44.79 29.31 23.84
N ALA A 2 43.98 28.44 24.44
CA ALA A 2 42.60 28.11 24.10
C ALA A 2 41.59 29.26 24.26
N ASP A 3 40.47 29.23 23.53
CA ASP A 3 39.21 28.81 24.16
C ASP A 3 38.11 28.43 23.17
N VAL A 4 37.38 27.39 23.58
CA VAL A 4 36.31 26.66 22.89
C VAL A 4 34.97 27.24 23.32
N ALA A 5 34.10 27.57 22.37
CA ALA A 5 32.67 27.71 22.60
C ALA A 5 31.92 27.07 21.43
N GLY A 6 31.55 25.79 21.60
CA GLY A 6 30.67 25.10 20.68
C GLY A 6 29.20 25.36 21.05
N PRO A 7 28.30 25.54 20.07
CA PRO A 7 26.88 25.32 20.29
C PRO A 7 26.57 23.82 20.18
N SER A 8 26.00 23.30 21.25
CA SER A 8 25.38 21.99 21.36
C SER A 8 24.27 21.79 20.33
N ARG A 9 24.21 20.58 19.77
CA ARG A 9 23.14 20.06 18.89
C ARG A 9 21.76 20.20 19.54
N PRO A 10 20.72 20.35 18.70
CA PRO A 10 19.73 19.27 18.57
C PRO A 10 19.41 19.06 17.08
N GLY A 11 19.03 17.92 16.57
CA GLY A 11 18.54 16.68 17.14
C GLY A 11 18.25 15.78 15.95
N THR A 12 18.22 14.49 16.23
CA THR A 12 17.82 13.36 15.41
C THR A 12 16.85 13.70 14.27
N ALA A 13 17.37 13.90 13.06
CA ALA A 13 16.63 13.73 11.82
C ALA A 13 17.31 12.59 11.05
N ALA A 14 16.64 11.45 10.97
CA ALA A 14 17.06 10.37 10.09
C ALA A 14 16.92 10.88 8.64
N PHE A 15 18.03 11.32 8.06
CA PHE A 15 18.12 11.73 6.67
C PHE A 15 18.26 10.45 5.83
N TRP A 16 17.15 9.96 5.28
CA TRP A 16 17.24 8.95 4.23
C TRP A 16 17.84 9.65 3.00
N SER A 17 19.10 9.34 2.71
CA SER A 17 19.72 9.76 1.46
C SER A 17 18.84 9.29 0.31
N ARG A 18 18.36 10.25 -0.47
CA ARG A 18 17.84 9.97 -1.81
C ARG A 18 19.06 9.60 -2.64
N ASP A 19 19.26 8.31 -2.88
CA ASP A 19 20.35 7.84 -3.73
C ASP A 19 20.13 8.42 -5.14
N PHE A 20 20.86 9.49 -5.47
CA PHE A 20 21.08 9.87 -6.85
C PHE A 20 22.01 8.81 -7.44
N SER A 21 21.57 8.17 -8.51
CA SER A 21 22.34 7.18 -9.25
C SER A 21 23.70 7.77 -9.65
N ASP A 22 24.78 7.05 -9.40
CA ASP A 22 26.18 7.48 -9.62
C ASP A 22 26.51 7.78 -11.10
N GLU A 23 25.59 7.47 -12.00
CA GLU A 23 25.71 7.64 -13.45
C GLU A 23 25.55 9.10 -13.94
N GLU A 24 25.16 10.04 -13.06
CA GLU A 24 24.97 11.46 -13.42
C GLU A 24 25.98 12.43 -12.77
N GLN A 25 26.95 11.92 -11.99
CA GLN A 25 27.98 12.75 -11.35
C GLN A 25 29.23 12.86 -12.22
N SER A 26 29.69 14.09 -12.47
CA SER A 26 30.93 14.36 -13.20
C SER A 26 32.13 13.76 -12.45
N VAL A 27 32.89 12.88 -13.10
CA VAL A 27 34.05 12.23 -12.48
C VAL A 27 35.18 13.26 -12.26
N VAL A 28 35.32 13.75 -11.04
CA VAL A 28 36.45 14.59 -10.61
C VAL A 28 37.53 13.67 -10.02
N TYR A 29 38.74 13.71 -10.56
CA TYR A 29 39.86 12.90 -10.08
C TYR A 29 40.33 13.38 -8.70
N VAL A 30 40.14 12.53 -7.68
CA VAL A 30 40.62 12.76 -6.31
C VAL A 30 41.78 11.79 -6.03
N PRO A 31 43.00 12.26 -5.72
CA PRO A 31 44.10 11.36 -5.35
C PRO A 31 43.71 10.49 -4.14
N GLY A 32 43.75 9.15 -4.31
CA GLY A 32 43.42 8.17 -3.26
C GLY A 32 42.13 7.37 -3.48
N ILE A 33 41.31 7.70 -4.49
CA ILE A 33 40.21 6.84 -4.94
C ILE A 33 40.66 6.02 -6.16
N SER A 34 40.62 4.69 -6.06
CA SER A 34 40.80 3.83 -7.23
C SER A 34 39.44 3.65 -7.90
N THR A 35 39.37 3.81 -9.22
CA THR A 35 38.18 3.53 -10.03
C THR A 35 37.95 2.03 -10.24
N GLU A 36 38.66 1.17 -9.51
CA GLU A 36 38.49 -0.28 -9.57
C GLU A 36 37.16 -0.70 -8.91
N GLY A 37 36.13 -0.81 -9.76
CA GLY A 37 34.81 -1.26 -9.35
C GLY A 37 34.84 -2.64 -8.70
N ASN A 38 34.35 -2.72 -7.47
CA ASN A 38 34.13 -3.97 -6.74
C ASN A 38 32.97 -4.75 -7.36
N THR A 39 33.24 -5.54 -8.40
CA THR A 39 32.24 -6.41 -9.04
C THR A 39 32.00 -7.68 -8.20
N LYS A 40 31.31 -7.54 -7.06
CA LYS A 40 30.76 -8.72 -6.37
C LYS A 40 29.65 -9.32 -7.24
N SER A 41 29.97 -10.45 -7.88
CA SER A 41 29.03 -11.21 -8.72
C SER A 41 27.79 -11.62 -7.91
N ARG A 42 26.62 -11.07 -8.25
CA ARG A 42 25.34 -11.52 -7.69
C ARG A 42 25.00 -12.90 -8.26
N HIS A 43 24.62 -13.81 -7.36
CA HIS A 43 24.12 -15.14 -7.66
C HIS A 43 23.10 -15.14 -8.80
N LYS A 44 23.32 -15.98 -9.80
CA LYS A 44 22.36 -16.29 -10.87
C LYS A 44 21.27 -17.20 -10.29
N LEU A 45 20.06 -16.68 -10.13
CA LEU A 45 18.86 -17.53 -10.11
C LEU A 45 18.46 -17.77 -11.56
N ILE A 46 18.78 -18.97 -12.05
CA ILE A 46 18.30 -19.47 -13.33
C ILE A 46 16.98 -20.21 -13.06
N SER A 47 15.90 -19.67 -13.60
CA SER A 47 14.69 -20.44 -13.89
C SER A 47 14.45 -20.29 -15.39
N PRO A 48 14.41 -21.41 -16.12
CA PRO A 48 13.25 -21.70 -16.99
C PRO A 48 13.04 -23.22 -17.19
N LYS A 49 11.96 -23.79 -17.70
CA LYS A 49 10.55 -23.48 -18.03
C LYS A 49 9.98 -24.81 -18.59
N ALA A 50 8.65 -24.93 -18.64
CA ALA A 50 7.81 -25.54 -19.70
C ALA A 50 6.69 -26.41 -19.09
N ASP A 51 5.47 -26.51 -19.59
CA ASP A 51 4.60 -25.79 -20.54
C ASP A 51 3.26 -26.57 -20.48
N VAL A 52 2.23 -26.12 -21.21
CA VAL A 52 1.05 -26.85 -21.68
C VAL A 52 -0.29 -26.46 -21.04
N ARG A 53 -0.90 -25.46 -21.71
CA ARG A 53 -2.22 -25.50 -22.34
C ARG A 53 -3.47 -25.41 -21.44
N GLY A 54 -4.22 -24.32 -21.63
CA GLY A 54 -5.60 -24.24 -21.17
C GLY A 54 -6.27 -22.89 -21.36
N ASN A 55 -6.36 -22.40 -22.60
CA ASN A 55 -7.15 -21.21 -22.91
C ASN A 55 -8.63 -21.54 -22.70
N LYS A 56 -9.27 -20.97 -21.68
CA LYS A 56 -10.73 -20.88 -21.58
C LYS A 56 -11.09 -19.46 -21.17
N THR A 57 -11.60 -18.73 -22.13
CA THR A 57 -12.24 -17.42 -21.97
C THR A 57 -13.37 -17.52 -20.96
N PHE A 58 -13.27 -16.81 -19.83
CA PHE A 58 -14.43 -16.61 -18.95
C PHE A 58 -15.01 -15.23 -19.22
N ARG A 59 -16.22 -15.25 -19.80
CA ARG A 59 -17.07 -14.09 -20.04
C ARG A 59 -17.47 -13.49 -18.68
N VAL A 60 -17.41 -12.16 -18.61
CA VAL A 60 -18.01 -11.35 -17.56
C VAL A 60 -19.53 -11.49 -17.65
N ALA A 61 -20.17 -11.89 -16.56
CA ALA A 61 -21.61 -11.80 -16.37
C ALA A 61 -21.85 -11.24 -14.97
N ASP A 62 -22.31 -9.98 -14.93
CA ASP A 62 -22.74 -9.31 -13.70
C ASP A 62 -24.03 -9.94 -13.19
N ALA A 63 -23.93 -10.67 -12.08
CA ALA A 63 -25.10 -11.12 -11.34
C ALA A 63 -25.33 -10.15 -10.17
N SER A 64 -26.33 -9.29 -10.33
CA SER A 64 -26.84 -8.44 -9.27
C SER A 64 -27.41 -9.29 -8.13
N VAL A 65 -26.86 -9.13 -6.93
CA VAL A 65 -27.31 -9.87 -5.75
C VAL A 65 -28.51 -9.14 -5.15
N SER A 66 -29.71 -9.69 -5.35
CA SER A 66 -30.94 -9.23 -4.71
C SER A 66 -30.96 -9.68 -3.24
N VAL A 67 -30.80 -8.73 -2.32
CA VAL A 67 -30.94 -8.96 -0.88
C VAL A 67 -32.42 -9.16 -0.53
N LYS A 68 -32.84 -10.42 -0.35
CA LYS A 68 -34.18 -10.75 0.14
C LYS A 68 -34.16 -10.79 1.67
N SER A 69 -34.89 -9.85 2.27
CA SER A 69 -35.10 -9.71 3.72
C SER A 69 -35.53 -11.03 4.35
N LEU A 70 -34.76 -11.53 5.33
CA LEU A 70 -35.10 -12.72 6.10
C LEU A 70 -36.00 -12.31 7.27
N LYS A 71 -37.25 -12.74 7.17
CA LYS A 71 -38.27 -12.60 8.21
C LYS A 71 -38.11 -13.76 9.20
N ALA A 72 -37.89 -13.41 10.46
CA ALA A 72 -37.81 -14.35 11.57
C ALA A 72 -39.15 -15.06 11.81
N ALA A 73 -39.13 -16.39 11.92
CA ALA A 73 -40.10 -17.19 12.66
C ALA A 73 -39.66 -18.67 12.70
N GLY A 74 -39.72 -19.26 13.90
CA GLY A 74 -40.16 -20.66 14.04
C GLY A 74 -39.07 -21.72 14.20
N ASP A 75 -38.91 -22.13 15.45
CA ASP A 75 -38.36 -23.40 15.92
C ASP A 75 -38.89 -24.62 15.13
N SER A 76 -38.00 -25.50 14.66
CA SER A 76 -38.35 -26.92 14.42
C SER A 76 -37.09 -27.80 14.40
N VAL A 77 -37.07 -28.73 15.36
CA VAL A 77 -36.22 -29.92 15.37
C VAL A 77 -36.58 -30.78 14.16
N ASN A 78 -35.62 -31.02 13.27
CA ASN A 78 -35.69 -32.16 12.36
C ASN A 78 -34.28 -32.68 12.06
N GLU A 79 -33.99 -33.87 12.57
CA GLU A 79 -32.88 -34.71 12.10
C GLU A 79 -32.99 -34.87 10.58
N GLN A 80 -31.94 -34.49 9.86
CA GLN A 80 -31.78 -34.92 8.47
C GLN A 80 -30.54 -35.77 8.36
N ASN A 81 -30.80 -37.08 8.28
CA ASN A 81 -29.84 -38.12 7.94
C ASN A 81 -29.36 -37.98 6.49
N PHE A 82 -28.10 -38.33 6.29
CA PHE A 82 -27.33 -38.14 5.06
C PHE A 82 -27.56 -39.21 3.98
N CYS A 83 -27.17 -38.79 2.77
CA CYS A 83 -26.66 -39.56 1.62
C CYS A 83 -27.66 -40.00 0.54
N ASP A 84 -27.68 -39.25 -0.57
CA ASP A 84 -27.83 -39.85 -1.91
C ASP A 84 -26.71 -39.35 -2.85
N ARG A 85 -26.39 -40.19 -3.83
CA ARG A 85 -25.06 -40.55 -4.31
C ARG A 85 -24.65 -39.81 -5.58
N GLY A 86 -23.64 -38.95 -5.46
CA GLY A 86 -22.92 -38.35 -6.60
C GLY A 86 -22.14 -37.12 -6.17
N MET A 87 -20.92 -37.31 -5.65
CA MET A 87 -20.08 -36.32 -4.95
C MET A 87 -20.62 -35.98 -3.55
N LYS A 88 -20.16 -36.71 -2.53
CA LYS A 88 -20.44 -36.39 -1.13
C LYS A 88 -19.78 -35.04 -0.83
N SER A 89 -20.58 -33.98 -0.75
CA SER A 89 -20.11 -32.68 -0.31
C SER A 89 -19.53 -32.84 1.09
N VAL A 90 -18.23 -32.62 1.24
CA VAL A 90 -17.56 -32.56 2.56
C VAL A 90 -18.30 -31.50 3.36
N SER A 91 -19.02 -31.91 4.40
CA SER A 91 -19.81 -30.98 5.20
C SER A 91 -18.95 -30.33 6.27
N LEU A 92 -19.22 -29.06 6.58
CA LEU A 92 -18.66 -28.40 7.76
C LEU A 92 -18.96 -29.17 9.07
N LYS A 93 -20.01 -29.99 9.07
CA LYS A 93 -20.36 -30.88 10.18
C LYS A 93 -19.32 -31.99 10.39
N ASP A 94 -18.69 -32.46 9.31
CA ASP A 94 -17.70 -33.55 9.30
C ASP A 94 -16.30 -33.08 9.74
N LEU A 95 -16.10 -31.77 9.92
CA LEU A 95 -14.82 -31.21 10.36
C LEU A 95 -14.59 -31.52 11.84
N CYS A 96 -13.38 -32.00 12.17
CA CYS A 96 -13.02 -32.36 13.54
C CYS A 96 -13.01 -31.14 14.47
N LEU A 97 -13.10 -31.38 15.78
CA LEU A 97 -13.14 -30.30 16.78
C LEU A 97 -11.88 -29.43 16.76
N GLU A 98 -10.72 -30.03 16.48
CA GLU A 98 -9.44 -29.32 16.40
C GLU A 98 -9.42 -28.33 15.23
N ASP A 99 -9.88 -28.75 14.06
CA ASP A 99 -9.90 -27.87 12.89
C ASP A 99 -10.98 -26.79 13.00
N LYS A 100 -12.13 -27.10 13.62
CA LYS A 100 -13.12 -26.07 13.97
C LYS A 100 -12.51 -25.01 14.89
N ARG A 101 -11.71 -25.40 15.87
CA ARG A 101 -10.98 -24.48 16.76
C ARG A 101 -9.94 -23.66 15.99
N ARG A 102 -9.15 -24.30 15.14
CA ARG A 102 -8.12 -23.66 14.31
C ARG A 102 -8.73 -22.59 13.40
N ILE A 103 -9.83 -22.91 12.71
CA ILE A 103 -10.56 -21.99 11.84
C ILE A 103 -11.16 -20.84 12.65
N ALA A 104 -11.79 -21.13 13.81
CA ALA A 104 -12.35 -20.08 14.65
C ALA A 104 -11.29 -19.08 15.12
N ASN A 105 -10.11 -19.56 15.51
CA ASN A 105 -9.00 -18.69 15.89
C ASN A 105 -8.48 -17.89 14.70
N LEU A 106 -8.34 -18.51 13.52
CA LEU A 106 -7.94 -17.80 12.31
C LEU A 106 -8.92 -16.68 11.96
N ILE A 107 -10.23 -16.93 12.02
CA ILE A 107 -11.25 -15.90 11.76
C ILE A 107 -11.13 -14.75 12.76
N LYS A 108 -10.92 -15.05 14.05
CA LYS A 108 -10.72 -14.01 15.08
C LYS A 108 -9.49 -13.15 14.80
N GLU A 109 -8.36 -13.78 14.47
CA GLU A 109 -7.13 -13.05 14.17
C GLU A 109 -7.27 -12.22 12.90
N LEU A 110 -7.91 -12.76 11.85
CA LEU A 110 -8.18 -12.01 10.62
C LEU A 110 -9.06 -10.79 10.88
N ALA A 111 -10.12 -10.94 11.68
CA ALA A 111 -11.00 -9.84 12.05
C ALA A 111 -10.23 -8.76 12.84
N ARG A 112 -9.42 -9.15 13.83
CA ARG A 112 -8.59 -8.22 14.61
C ARG A 112 -7.59 -7.49 13.72
N VAL A 113 -6.83 -8.22 12.90
CA VAL A 113 -5.80 -7.66 12.01
C VAL A 113 -6.44 -6.75 10.94
N SER A 114 -7.65 -7.07 10.45
CA SER A 114 -8.33 -6.20 9.50
C SER A 114 -8.78 -4.88 10.12
N GLU A 115 -9.26 -4.89 11.36
CA GLU A 115 -9.63 -3.66 12.08
C GLU A 115 -8.41 -2.78 12.35
N GLU A 116 -7.33 -3.37 12.86
CA GLU A 116 -6.04 -2.66 13.06
C GLU A 116 -5.55 -2.02 11.76
N LYS A 117 -5.64 -2.76 10.65
CA LYS A 117 -5.28 -2.28 9.32
C LYS A 117 -6.16 -1.10 8.89
N GLU A 118 -7.48 -1.22 8.99
CA GLU A 118 -8.44 -0.17 8.63
C GLU A 118 -8.14 1.14 9.36
N VAL A 119 -7.90 1.08 10.68
CA VAL A 119 -7.54 2.27 11.48
C VAL A 119 -6.28 2.97 10.95
N THR A 120 -5.26 2.20 10.57
CA THR A 120 -4.03 2.80 10.03
C THR A 120 -4.22 3.37 8.62
N GLU A 121 -5.01 2.72 7.78
CA GLU A 121 -5.35 3.20 6.44
C GLU A 121 -6.17 4.48 6.49
N GLU A 122 -7.16 4.57 7.38
CA GLU A 122 -7.94 5.79 7.59
C GLU A 122 -7.07 6.96 8.05
N ARG A 123 -6.14 6.72 8.98
CA ARG A 123 -5.20 7.74 9.45
C ARG A 123 -4.32 8.25 8.30
N LEU A 124 -3.76 7.34 7.50
CA LEU A 124 -2.93 7.70 6.36
C LEU A 124 -3.74 8.49 5.32
N LYS A 125 -4.97 8.07 5.03
CA LYS A 125 -5.86 8.76 4.10
C LYS A 125 -6.19 10.17 4.58
N ALA A 126 -6.49 10.34 5.86
CA ALA A 126 -6.74 11.66 6.44
C ALA A 126 -5.51 12.57 6.34
N GLU A 127 -4.32 12.04 6.57
CA GLU A 127 -3.06 12.77 6.39
C GLU A 127 -2.83 13.16 4.93
N GLN A 128 -3.04 12.24 3.98
CA GLN A 128 -2.97 12.53 2.54
C GLN A 128 -3.95 13.63 2.13
N GLU A 129 -5.21 13.52 2.53
CA GLU A 129 -6.24 14.54 2.23
C GLU A 129 -5.87 15.91 2.82
N SER A 130 -5.22 15.93 3.99
CA SER A 130 -4.74 17.18 4.61
C SER A 130 -3.64 17.84 3.77
N PHE A 131 -2.69 17.06 3.26
CA PHE A 131 -1.63 17.57 2.39
C PHE A 131 -2.17 18.02 1.04
N GLU A 132 -3.09 17.28 0.44
CA GLU A 132 -3.74 17.71 -0.81
C GLU A 132 -4.50 19.03 -0.67
N LYS A 133 -5.22 19.21 0.45
CA LYS A 133 -5.88 20.50 0.74
C LYS A 133 -4.85 21.61 0.87
N LYS A 134 -3.73 21.35 1.54
CA LYS A 134 -2.68 22.36 1.71
C LYS A 134 -2.01 22.74 0.39
N ILE A 135 -1.77 21.76 -0.48
CA ILE A 135 -1.22 22.00 -1.83
C ILE A 135 -2.18 22.88 -2.62
N ARG A 136 -3.47 22.53 -2.68
CA ARG A 136 -4.48 23.33 -3.38
C ARG A 136 -4.56 24.78 -2.89
N GLN A 137 -4.52 24.98 -1.57
CA GLN A 137 -4.49 26.34 -1.00
C GLN A 137 -3.24 27.13 -1.43
N LEU A 138 -2.08 26.48 -1.47
CA LEU A 138 -0.84 27.14 -1.90
C LEU A 138 -0.85 27.44 -3.40
N GLU A 139 -1.40 26.56 -4.21
CA GLU A 139 -1.59 26.78 -5.65
C GLU A 139 -2.51 27.97 -5.90
N GLU A 140 -3.67 28.03 -5.22
CA GLU A 140 -4.60 29.17 -5.30
C GLU A 140 -3.94 30.49 -4.87
N GLN A 141 -3.17 30.48 -3.77
CA GLN A 141 -2.42 31.67 -3.35
C GLN A 141 -1.38 32.09 -4.39
N ASN A 142 -0.68 31.15 -5.00
CA ASN A 142 0.29 31.45 -6.05
C ASN A 142 -0.38 32.01 -7.31
N GLU A 143 -1.53 31.48 -7.71
CA GLU A 143 -2.31 32.01 -8.84
C GLU A 143 -2.74 33.45 -8.60
N LEU A 144 -3.22 33.78 -7.39
CA LEU A 144 -3.57 35.16 -7.03
C LEU A 144 -2.35 36.08 -7.11
N ILE A 145 -1.20 35.65 -6.57
CA ILE A 145 0.04 36.43 -6.63
C ILE A 145 0.49 36.66 -8.08
N ILE A 146 0.41 35.63 -8.94
CA ILE A 146 0.77 35.76 -10.35
C ILE A 146 -0.16 36.77 -11.02
N LYS A 147 -1.47 36.64 -10.82
CA LYS A 147 -2.46 37.54 -11.40
C LYS A 147 -2.26 38.98 -10.95
N GLU A 148 -2.03 39.22 -9.67
CA GLU A 148 -1.74 40.57 -9.16
C GLU A 148 -0.45 41.15 -9.76
N ARG A 149 0.58 40.32 -9.94
CA ARG A 149 1.84 40.74 -10.58
C ARG A 149 1.64 41.07 -12.06
N GLU A 150 0.83 40.27 -12.76
CA GLU A 150 0.43 40.54 -14.14
C GLU A 150 -0.36 41.84 -14.23
N ASP A 151 -1.37 42.02 -13.37
CA ASP A 151 -2.18 43.24 -13.32
C ASP A 151 -1.29 44.47 -13.09
N ILE A 152 -0.34 44.44 -12.14
CA ILE A 152 0.62 45.55 -11.95
C ILE A 152 1.48 45.78 -13.19
N LEU A 153 1.95 44.71 -13.84
CA LEU A 153 2.80 44.80 -15.03
C LEU A 153 2.04 45.35 -16.25
N PHE A 154 0.76 45.00 -16.41
CA PHE A 154 -0.08 45.37 -17.55
C PHE A 154 -0.84 46.70 -17.32
N GLU A 155 -1.18 47.04 -16.07
CA GLU A 155 -1.79 48.33 -15.70
C GLU A 155 -0.75 49.44 -15.52
N SER A 156 0.54 49.13 -15.37
CA SER A 156 1.59 50.15 -15.44
C SER A 156 1.65 50.69 -16.87
N PRO A 157 1.13 51.90 -17.16
CA PRO A 157 1.33 52.50 -18.46
C PRO A 157 2.83 52.75 -18.56
N LEU A 158 3.46 52.22 -19.61
CA LEU A 158 4.84 52.53 -19.97
C LEU A 158 5.09 54.04 -19.81
N PHE A 159 5.77 54.42 -18.73
CA PHE A 159 6.34 55.73 -18.48
C PHE A 159 7.82 55.55 -18.15
#